data_AF-A0A7D5KJ32-F1
#
_entry.id   AF-A0A7D5KJ32-F1
#
_cell.length_a   1.000
_cell.length_b   1.000
_cell.length_c   1.000
_cell.angle_alpha   90.00
_cell.angle_beta   90.00
_cell.angle_gamma   90.00
#
_symmetry.space_group_name_H-M   'P 1'
#
loop_
_entity.id
_entity.type
_entity.pdbx_description
1 polymer ?
#
loop_
_entity_poly.entity_id
_entity_poly.type
_entity_poly.pdbx_seq_one_letter_code
_entity_poly.pdbx_strand_id
1 'polypeptide(L)'
;MSTDTGSNDSPHGVTRITLTKEDEWWVAKDEETGVASQGKTRTEALDMLDEAVALYNGEIGEPIETWEEEKEVLEEIGLDPEEVKANREAADGLPEFMQ
;
A
#
# COMPACT_ATOMS: atom_id res chain seq x y z
N MET A 1 -10.24 -49.24 -12.90
CA MET A 1 -9.35 -48.07 -13.02
C MET A 1 -10.24 -46.90 -13.37
N SER A 2 -10.64 -46.08 -12.39
CA SER A 2 -9.90 -44.90 -11.88
C SER A 2 -9.70 -43.86 -12.98
N THR A 3 -10.19 -42.63 -12.90
CA THR A 3 -11.05 -41.89 -11.97
C THR A 3 -11.59 -40.72 -12.79
N ASP A 4 -12.84 -40.32 -12.56
CA ASP A 4 -13.40 -39.01 -12.95
C ASP A 4 -12.35 -37.91 -12.74
N THR A 5 -11.96 -37.22 -13.81
CA THR A 5 -11.31 -35.92 -13.72
C THR A 5 -12.32 -34.95 -13.13
N GLY A 6 -12.22 -34.77 -11.81
CA GLY A 6 -13.04 -33.85 -11.04
C GLY A 6 -13.04 -32.46 -11.66
N SER A 7 -14.22 -31.85 -11.63
CA SER A 7 -14.46 -30.43 -11.88
C SER A 7 -13.32 -29.59 -11.33
N ASN A 8 -12.59 -28.91 -12.22
CA ASN A 8 -11.79 -27.78 -11.80
C ASN A 8 -12.79 -26.66 -11.50
N ASP A 9 -13.05 -26.50 -10.21
CA ASP A 9 -13.87 -25.46 -9.61
C ASP A 9 -13.41 -24.05 -10.08
N SER A 10 -14.26 -23.05 -9.92
CA SER A 10 -14.18 -21.72 -10.56
C SER A 10 -12.87 -20.92 -10.31
N PRO A 11 -12.59 -19.88 -11.12
CA PRO A 11 -11.25 -19.56 -11.63
C PRO A 11 -10.31 -19.06 -10.53
N HIS A 12 -9.03 -19.44 -10.59
CA HIS A 12 -8.00 -18.66 -9.91
C HIS A 12 -8.14 -17.20 -10.36
N GLY A 13 -8.46 -16.30 -9.42
CA GLY A 13 -8.69 -14.89 -9.69
C GLY A 13 -7.56 -14.33 -10.53
N VAL A 14 -7.90 -13.80 -11.71
CA VAL A 14 -6.91 -13.23 -12.61
C VAL A 14 -6.55 -11.85 -12.07
N THR A 15 -5.41 -11.73 -11.41
CA THR A 15 -4.83 -10.42 -11.07
C THR A 15 -4.33 -9.75 -12.34
N ARG A 16 -4.71 -8.49 -12.55
CA ARG A 16 -4.22 -7.67 -13.67
C ARG A 16 -3.31 -6.59 -13.14
N ILE A 17 -2.07 -6.60 -13.61
CA ILE A 17 -1.11 -5.53 -13.35
C ILE A 17 -0.93 -4.71 -14.63
N THR A 18 -1.07 -3.39 -14.52
CA THR A 18 -0.69 -2.44 -15.57
C THR A 18 0.70 -1.89 -15.27
N LEU A 19 1.57 -1.95 -16.27
CA LEU A 19 2.93 -1.41 -16.18
C LEU A 19 3.10 -0.29 -17.22
N THR A 20 3.26 0.93 -16.75
CA THR A 20 3.43 2.13 -17.59
C THR A 20 4.85 2.65 -17.46
N LYS A 21 5.46 3.05 -18.57
CA LYS A 21 6.72 3.81 -18.55
C LYS A 21 6.42 5.29 -18.74
N GLU A 22 6.77 6.09 -17.75
CA GLU A 22 6.64 7.54 -17.76
C GLU A 22 8.03 8.15 -17.59
N ASP A 23 8.56 8.74 -18.67
CA ASP A 23 9.93 9.27 -18.74
C ASP A 23 11.00 8.26 -18.25
N GLU A 24 11.59 8.53 -17.09
CA GLU A 24 12.63 7.72 -16.44
C GLU A 24 12.08 6.75 -15.38
N TRP A 25 10.77 6.64 -15.25
CA TRP A 25 10.10 5.84 -14.22
C TRP A 25 9.21 4.76 -14.82
N TRP A 26 9.14 3.65 -14.11
CA TRP A 26 8.15 2.60 -14.30
C TRP A 26 7.13 2.70 -13.17
N VAL A 27 5.85 2.70 -13.52
CA VAL A 27 4.73 2.66 -12.59
C VAL A 27 4.02 1.33 -12.79
N ALA A 28 4.02 0.50 -11.74
CA ALA A 28 3.27 -0.75 -11.71
C ALA A 28 2.01 -0.53 -10.86
N LYS A 29 0.86 -0.95 -11.37
CA LYS A 29 -0.42 -0.83 -10.68
C LYS A 29 -1.15 -2.16 -10.69
N ASP A 30 -1.54 -2.62 -9.52
CA ASP A 30 -2.53 -3.68 -9.37
C ASP A 30 -3.93 -3.08 -9.60
N GLU A 31 -4.62 -3.56 -10.63
CA GLU A 31 -5.95 -3.05 -11.00
C GLU A 31 -7.06 -3.54 -10.07
N GLU A 32 -6.83 -4.59 -9.28
CA GLU A 32 -7.81 -5.13 -8.33
C GLU A 32 -7.84 -4.31 -7.04
N THR A 33 -6.67 -4.10 -6.44
CA THR A 33 -6.54 -3.30 -5.20
C THR A 33 -6.47 -1.80 -5.46
N GLY A 34 -6.09 -1.40 -6.69
CA GLY A 34 -5.81 -0.02 -7.05
C GLY A 34 -4.44 0.48 -6.55
N VAL A 35 -3.70 -0.37 -5.83
CA VAL A 35 -2.37 -0.05 -5.31
C VAL A 35 -1.39 0.13 -6.47
N ALA A 36 -0.57 1.16 -6.37
CA ALA A 36 0.47 1.43 -7.34
C ALA A 36 1.81 1.67 -6.63
N SER A 37 2.87 1.25 -7.29
CA SER A 37 4.24 1.53 -6.89
C SER A 37 5.10 1.88 -8.09
N GLN A 38 6.32 2.37 -7.84
CA GLN A 38 7.19 2.87 -8.89
C GLN A 38 8.66 2.51 -8.68
N GLY A 39 9.41 2.44 -9.78
CA GLY A 39 10.85 2.14 -9.78
C GLY A 39 11.56 2.71 -11.01
N LYS A 40 12.89 2.81 -10.95
CA LYS A 40 13.70 3.24 -12.11
C LYS A 40 13.79 2.14 -13.16
N THR A 41 13.58 0.90 -12.75
CA THR A 41 13.48 -0.27 -13.63
C THR A 41 12.10 -0.93 -13.53
N ARG A 42 11.78 -1.75 -14.53
CA ARG A 42 10.55 -2.56 -14.52
C ARG A 42 10.48 -3.47 -13.29
N THR A 43 11.60 -4.09 -12.95
CA THR A 43 11.70 -5.03 -11.83
C THR A 43 11.50 -4.31 -10.51
N GLU A 44 12.20 -3.20 -10.28
CA GLU A 44 12.00 -2.40 -9.06
C GLU A 44 10.55 -1.95 -8.89
N ALA A 45 9.88 -1.52 -9.96
CA ALA A 45 8.47 -1.12 -9.87
C ALA A 45 7.55 -2.27 -9.47
N LEU A 46 7.83 -3.49 -9.95
CA LEU A 46 7.05 -4.69 -9.60
C LEU A 46 7.37 -5.18 -8.19
N ASP A 47 8.65 -5.22 -7.81
CA ASP A 47 9.07 -5.63 -6.47
C ASP A 47 8.45 -4.69 -5.41
N MET A 48 8.43 -3.38 -5.68
CA MET A 48 7.79 -2.41 -4.79
C MET A 48 6.26 -2.45 -4.84
N LEU A 49 5.66 -2.96 -5.92
CA LEU A 49 4.22 -3.18 -5.98
C LEU A 49 3.84 -4.38 -5.09
N ASP A 50 4.60 -5.47 -5.15
CA ASP A 50 4.34 -6.65 -4.32
C ASP A 50 4.39 -6.30 -2.82
N GLU A 51 5.37 -5.51 -2.38
CA GLU A 51 5.44 -5.02 -1.01
C GLU A 51 4.26 -4.12 -0.66
N ALA A 52 3.91 -3.16 -1.52
CA ALA A 52 2.80 -2.25 -1.28
C ALA A 52 1.45 -2.97 -1.20
N VAL A 53 1.22 -4.00 -2.03
CA VAL A 53 0.00 -4.83 -2.00
C VAL A 53 -0.05 -5.66 -0.73
N ALA A 54 1.07 -6.28 -0.33
CA ALA A 54 1.14 -7.00 0.94
C ALA A 54 0.86 -6.09 2.14
N LEU A 55 1.38 -4.86 2.13
CA LEU A 55 1.11 -3.85 3.15
C LEU A 55 -0.38 -3.45 3.16
N TYR A 56 -0.97 -3.21 1.98
CA TYR A 56 -2.39 -2.88 1.84
C TYR A 56 -3.31 -3.99 2.37
N ASN A 57 -2.94 -5.24 2.14
CA ASN A 57 -3.68 -6.40 2.65
C ASN A 57 -3.44 -6.67 4.15
N GLY A 58 -2.53 -5.94 4.80
CA GLY A 58 -2.13 -6.19 6.19
C GLY A 58 -1.34 -7.48 6.37
N GLU A 59 -0.71 -8.00 5.32
CA GLU A 59 0.14 -9.20 5.36
C GLU A 59 1.54 -8.89 5.92
N ILE A 60 1.97 -7.64 5.77
CA ILE A 60 3.23 -7.10 6.31
C ILE A 60 2.97 -5.75 6.99
N GLY A 61 3.95 -5.30 7.78
CA GLY A 61 3.84 -4.10 8.61
C GLY A 61 3.16 -4.36 9.95
N GLU A 62 3.33 -3.45 10.90
CA GLU A 62 2.66 -3.47 12.19
C GLU A 62 1.65 -2.32 12.23
N PRO A 63 0.34 -2.59 12.44
CA PRO A 63 -0.65 -1.53 12.52
C PRO A 63 -0.43 -0.71 13.79
N ILE A 64 -0.59 0.61 13.68
CA ILE A 64 -0.56 1.55 14.79
C ILE A 64 -2.01 1.94 15.06
N GLU A 65 -2.63 1.34 16.07
CA GLU A 65 -4.06 1.50 16.34
C GLU A 65 -4.33 2.45 17.51
N THR A 66 -3.34 2.65 18.37
CA THR A 66 -3.47 3.46 19.59
C THR A 66 -2.58 4.70 19.57
N TRP A 67 -2.97 5.70 20.36
CA TRP A 67 -2.17 6.91 20.54
C TRP A 67 -0.83 6.61 21.22
N GLU A 68 -0.80 5.65 22.13
CA GLU A 68 0.42 5.20 22.80
C GLU A 68 1.43 4.60 21.81
N GLU A 69 0.99 3.73 20.90
CA GLU A 69 1.85 3.18 19.82
C GLU A 69 2.29 4.27 18.84
N GLU A 70 1.39 5.17 18.44
CA GLU A 70 1.72 6.30 17.56
C GLU A 70 2.82 7.15 18.19
N LYS A 71 2.70 7.44 19.49
CA LYS A 71 3.68 8.21 20.25
C LYS A 71 5.08 7.60 20.21
N GLU A 72 5.19 6.29 20.43
CA GLU A 72 6.47 5.58 20.40
C GLU A 72 7.15 5.69 19.03
N VAL A 73 6.40 5.49 17.94
CA VAL A 73 6.91 5.59 16.57
C VAL A 73 7.32 7.02 16.22
N LEU A 74 6.52 8.03 16.63
CA LEU A 74 6.86 9.44 16.42
C LEU A 74 8.18 9.80 17.09
N GLU A 75 8.39 9.38 18.34
CA GLU A 75 9.64 9.59 19.07
C GLU A 75 10.82 8.89 18.40
N GLU A 76 10.63 7.66 17.90
CA GLU A 76 11.67 6.89 17.19
C GLU A 76 12.16 7.59 15.92
N ILE A 77 11.25 8.16 15.13
CA ILE A 77 11.59 8.88 13.88
C ILE A 77 11.97 10.35 14.11
N GLY A 78 12.02 10.80 15.37
CA GLY A 78 12.47 12.14 15.75
C GLY A 78 11.43 13.25 15.59
N LEU A 79 10.14 12.91 15.62
CA LEU A 79 9.03 13.86 15.63
C LEU A 79 8.49 14.06 17.05
N ASP A 80 8.10 15.30 17.40
CA ASP A 80 7.47 15.59 18.69
C ASP A 80 5.97 15.17 18.65
N PRO A 81 5.55 14.19 19.47
CA PRO A 81 4.16 13.74 19.49
C PRO A 81 3.16 14.84 19.84
N GLU A 82 3.51 15.76 20.75
CA GLU A 82 2.61 16.82 21.18
C GLU A 82 2.45 17.89 20.07
N GLU A 83 3.51 18.16 19.31
CA GLU A 83 3.44 19.04 18.14
C GLU A 83 2.55 18.45 17.04
N VAL A 84 2.72 17.15 16.72
CA VAL A 84 1.90 16.45 15.73
C VAL A 84 0.42 16.46 16.12
N LYS A 85 0.13 16.18 17.40
CA LYS A 85 -1.23 16.19 17.94
C LYS A 85 -1.87 17.59 17.86
N ALA A 86 -1.15 18.62 18.32
CA ALA A 86 -1.64 19.99 18.27
C ALA A 86 -1.94 20.45 16.83
N ASN A 87 -1.09 20.08 15.87
CA ASN A 87 -1.31 20.39 14.45
C ASN A 87 -2.57 19.69 13.90
N ARG A 88 -2.82 18.43 14.28
CA ARG A 88 -4.02 17.68 13.89
C ARG A 88 -5.29 18.32 14.46
N GLU A 89 -5.25 18.78 15.70
CA GLU A 89 -6.38 19.45 16.36
C GLU A 89 -6.64 20.87 15.81
N ALA A 90 -5.58 21.57 15.40
CA ALA A 90 -5.69 22.91 14.81
C ALA A 90 -6.16 22.90 13.35
N ALA A 91 -5.92 21.80 12.62
CA ALA A 91 -6.36 21.63 11.24
C ALA A 91 -7.82 21.15 11.20
N ASP A 92 -8.76 22.07 11.03
CA ASP A 92 -10.20 21.77 10.89
C ASP A 92 -10.54 21.28 9.46
N GLY A 93 -9.89 20.18 9.04
CA GLY A 93 -10.08 19.54 7.74
C GLY A 93 -8.99 19.85 6.71
N LEU A 94 -9.23 19.40 5.47
CA LEU A 94 -8.35 19.68 4.33
C LEU A 94 -8.26 21.20 4.12
N PRO A 95 -7.07 21.77 3.85
CA PRO A 95 -6.92 23.18 3.51
C PRO A 95 -7.87 23.61 2.39
N GLU A 96 -8.32 24.88 2.37
CA GLU A 96 -9.28 25.40 1.37
C GLU A 96 -8.85 25.13 -0.08
N PHE A 97 -7.55 25.12 -0.36
CA PHE A 97 -7.04 24.85 -1.72
C PHE A 97 -7.09 23.37 -2.13
N MET A 98 -7.36 22.45 -1.20
CA MET A 98 -7.48 21.00 -1.40
C MET A 98 -8.93 20.48 -1.27
N GLN A 99 -9.90 21.36 -0.99
CA GLN A 99 -11.33 21.05 -0.98
C GLN A 99 -11.91 21.14 -2.40
#